data_AF-A0A845I5U7-F1
#
_entry.id   AF-A0A845I5U7-F1
#
_cell.length_a   1.000
_cell.length_b   1.000
_cell.length_c   1.000
_cell.angle_alpha   90.00
_cell.angle_beta   90.00
_cell.angle_gamma   90.00
#
_symmetry.space_group_name_H-M   'P 1'
#
loop_
_entity.id
_entity.type
_entity.pdbx_description
1 polymer ?
#
loop_
_entity_poly.entity_id
_entity_poly.type
_entity_poly.pdbx_seq_one_letter_code
_entity_poly.pdbx_strand_id
1 'polypeptide(L)'
;MNWAIGIGTQDGKLAAGIAAASGEVHLKRLDALIEEGIPAPSVRQKKVGLITNLKTWQLVAPDEYIAAHGLDIQQARMSRHQIFEFKVRDTTVQVPALVLIRALFYPAKQLLPTMFGPQALDAIGFLDDDILHIEKSRTHVSYHWANEIVVSQLRWLYAFPSANRSAYSVHEHALRGIIGLTLPDAVITLAVSGKKLGSTYFATEVRISKIVAQEASFSHVTSLPATIIEASSSLSMPADQTIPLRDGSADLSDDEWAHVAPILLSKSNHRFRLSQRDLFDAILTKLSTGTPWRKLSLRSGTYVHASQAYRVWKSESGTFGPALETLKRLRSRN
;
A
#
# COMPACT_ATOMS: atom_id res chain seq x y z
N MET A 1 -13.80 -2.07 -20.99
CA MET A 1 -13.46 -2.53 -19.62
C MET A 1 -12.69 -3.83 -19.79
N ASN A 2 -11.60 -4.02 -19.05
CA ASN A 2 -10.70 -5.15 -19.24
C ASN A 2 -10.72 -6.03 -17.97
N TRP A 3 -11.03 -7.31 -18.14
CA TRP A 3 -11.09 -8.30 -17.06
C TRP A 3 -10.06 -9.40 -17.32
N ALA A 4 -9.28 -9.76 -16.31
CA ALA A 4 -8.34 -10.86 -16.46
C ALA A 4 -9.07 -12.18 -16.21
N ILE A 5 -9.17 -13.02 -17.24
CA ILE A 5 -9.90 -14.28 -17.17
C ILE A 5 -9.02 -15.45 -16.72
N GLY A 6 -7.70 -15.31 -16.68
CA GLY A 6 -6.80 -16.40 -16.32
C GLY A 6 -5.39 -16.19 -16.82
N ILE A 7 -4.54 -17.18 -16.58
CA ILE A 7 -3.17 -17.26 -17.09
C ILE A 7 -3.12 -18.33 -18.20
N GLY A 8 -2.39 -18.06 -19.26
CA GLY A 8 -2.08 -18.97 -20.34
C GLY A 8 -0.61 -18.89 -20.70
N THR A 9 -0.24 -19.42 -21.87
CA THR A 9 1.12 -19.34 -22.41
C THR A 9 1.12 -18.70 -23.80
N GLN A 10 2.14 -17.90 -24.07
CA GLN A 10 2.44 -17.30 -25.36
C GLN A 10 3.95 -17.37 -25.58
N ASP A 11 4.39 -18.01 -26.67
CA ASP A 11 5.81 -18.20 -27.00
C ASP A 11 6.63 -18.83 -25.86
N GLY A 12 6.04 -19.84 -25.19
CA GLY A 12 6.67 -20.54 -24.06
C GLY A 12 6.78 -19.73 -22.77
N LYS A 13 6.17 -18.53 -22.70
CA LYS A 13 6.13 -17.68 -21.50
C LYS A 13 4.71 -17.54 -20.98
N LEU A 14 4.55 -17.35 -19.68
CA LEU A 14 3.25 -17.07 -19.09
C LEU A 14 2.70 -15.72 -19.61
N ALA A 15 1.41 -15.71 -19.92
CA ALA A 15 0.67 -14.56 -20.43
C ALA A 15 -0.70 -14.48 -19.75
N ALA A 16 -1.23 -13.28 -19.53
CA ALA A 16 -2.56 -13.08 -18.99
C ALA A 16 -3.60 -13.04 -20.12
N GLY A 17 -4.68 -13.79 -19.98
CA GLY A 17 -5.86 -13.62 -20.83
C GLY A 17 -6.68 -12.43 -20.33
N ILE A 18 -6.82 -11.40 -21.17
CA ILE A 18 -7.59 -10.19 -20.87
C ILE A 18 -8.80 -10.14 -21.78
N ALA A 19 -10.00 -10.26 -21.21
CA ALA A 19 -11.27 -10.10 -21.90
C ALA A 19 -11.65 -8.62 -21.95
N ALA A 20 -11.92 -8.11 -23.16
CA ALA A 20 -12.50 -6.81 -23.39
C ALA A 20 -14.03 -6.84 -23.22
N ALA A 21 -14.67 -5.68 -23.14
CA ALA A 21 -16.12 -5.58 -23.06
C ALA A 21 -16.85 -6.13 -24.31
N SER A 22 -16.16 -6.23 -25.45
CA SER A 22 -16.66 -6.86 -26.68
C SER A 22 -16.75 -8.38 -26.62
N GLY A 23 -16.18 -9.02 -25.58
CA GLY A 23 -16.02 -10.47 -25.52
C GLY A 23 -14.70 -10.97 -26.11
N GLU A 24 -13.95 -10.13 -26.82
CA GLU A 24 -12.65 -10.50 -27.36
C GLU A 24 -11.63 -10.74 -26.24
N VAL A 25 -10.85 -11.81 -26.37
CA VAL A 25 -9.80 -12.18 -25.41
C VAL A 25 -8.44 -11.99 -26.05
N HIS A 26 -7.60 -11.18 -25.43
CA HIS A 26 -6.21 -10.99 -25.84
C HIS A 26 -5.27 -11.62 -24.82
N LEU A 27 -4.28 -12.38 -25.32
CA LEU A 27 -3.13 -12.75 -24.50
C LEU A 27 -2.18 -11.56 -24.43
N LYS A 28 -1.88 -11.13 -23.20
CA LYS A 28 -0.94 -10.05 -22.92
C LYS A 28 0.16 -10.54 -22.01
N ARG A 29 1.33 -9.90 -22.10
CA ARG A 29 2.41 -10.13 -21.15
C ARG A 29 1.96 -9.78 -19.72
N LEU A 30 2.55 -10.44 -18.74
CA LEU A 30 2.14 -10.32 -17.33
C LEU A 30 2.31 -8.90 -16.75
N ASP A 31 3.18 -8.07 -17.31
CA ASP A 31 3.31 -6.66 -16.93
C ASP A 31 2.05 -5.84 -17.22
N ALA A 32 1.22 -6.27 -18.18
CA ALA A 32 -0.09 -5.64 -18.40
C ALA A 32 -1.01 -5.77 -17.18
N LEU A 33 -0.84 -6.79 -16.32
CA LEU A 33 -1.60 -6.96 -15.08
C LEU A 33 -1.30 -5.91 -14.02
N ILE A 34 -0.36 -4.99 -14.24
CA ILE A 34 -0.16 -3.83 -13.35
C ILE A 34 -1.31 -2.84 -13.50
N GLU A 35 -1.79 -2.63 -14.73
CA GLU A 35 -2.76 -1.59 -15.08
C GLU A 35 -4.10 -2.17 -15.57
N GLU A 36 -4.10 -3.41 -16.07
CA GLU A 36 -5.26 -4.06 -16.67
C GLU A 36 -5.75 -5.28 -15.87
N GLY A 37 -6.91 -5.81 -16.22
CA GLY A 37 -7.41 -7.06 -15.66
C GLY A 37 -8.35 -6.91 -14.46
N ILE A 38 -8.56 -5.68 -13.98
CA ILE A 38 -9.57 -5.31 -12.99
C ILE A 38 -10.39 -4.15 -13.58
N PRO A 39 -11.72 -4.11 -13.38
CA PRO A 39 -12.54 -2.98 -13.78
C PRO A 39 -11.97 -1.66 -13.25
N ALA A 40 -11.90 -0.64 -14.11
CA ALA A 40 -11.46 0.67 -13.68
C ALA A 40 -12.40 1.20 -12.57
N PRO A 41 -11.88 1.88 -11.55
CA PRO A 41 -12.70 2.45 -10.49
C PRO A 41 -13.66 3.48 -11.11
N SER A 42 -14.96 3.28 -10.93
CA SER A 42 -15.95 4.30 -11.28
C SER A 42 -15.79 5.48 -10.32
N VAL A 43 -15.49 6.68 -10.86
CA VAL A 43 -15.45 8.01 -10.23
C VAL A 43 -15.17 8.05 -8.71
N ARG A 44 -13.99 8.59 -8.30
CA ARG A 44 -13.56 8.88 -6.89
C ARG A 44 -14.50 8.32 -5.80
N GLN A 45 -14.46 7.02 -5.60
CA GLN A 45 -15.22 6.38 -4.53
C GLN A 45 -14.58 6.64 -3.17
N LYS A 46 -15.43 6.72 -2.14
CA LYS A 46 -15.00 6.84 -0.75
C LYS A 46 -14.25 5.56 -0.37
N LYS A 47 -13.02 5.72 0.13
CA LYS A 47 -12.24 4.63 0.71
C LYS A 47 -12.88 4.19 2.02
N VAL A 48 -13.08 2.88 2.17
CA VAL A 48 -13.58 2.29 3.41
C VAL A 48 -12.42 1.59 4.11
N GLY A 49 -12.05 2.06 5.30
CA GLY A 49 -11.05 1.41 6.15
C GLY A 49 -11.66 0.22 6.88
N LEU A 50 -11.01 -0.94 6.80
CA LEU A 50 -11.47 -2.22 7.35
C LEU A 50 -10.32 -2.92 8.08
N ILE A 51 -10.67 -3.74 9.08
CA ILE A 51 -9.77 -4.69 9.73
C ILE A 51 -10.37 -6.07 9.55
N THR A 52 -9.57 -7.04 9.08
CA THR A 52 -10.05 -8.39 8.77
C THR A 52 -8.93 -9.42 8.87
N ASN A 53 -9.29 -10.69 9.09
CA ASN A 53 -8.36 -11.81 9.12
C ASN A 53 -8.39 -12.52 7.76
N LEU A 54 -7.27 -12.57 7.05
CA LEU A 54 -7.17 -13.20 5.73
C LEU A 54 -7.53 -14.69 5.75
N LYS A 55 -7.32 -15.39 6.87
CA LYS A 55 -7.67 -16.81 7.03
C LYS A 55 -9.18 -17.05 7.03
N THR A 56 -9.99 -16.05 7.37
CA THR A 56 -11.46 -16.18 7.38
C THR A 56 -12.09 -15.84 6.03
N TRP A 57 -11.30 -15.42 5.05
CA TRP A 57 -11.82 -15.12 3.71
C TRP A 57 -12.10 -16.42 2.98
N GLN A 58 -13.19 -16.44 2.20
CA GLN A 58 -13.63 -17.62 1.47
C GLN A 58 -13.53 -17.38 -0.02
N LEU A 59 -13.22 -18.43 -0.79
CA LEU A 59 -13.34 -18.35 -2.25
C LEU A 59 -14.81 -18.38 -2.64
N VAL A 60 -15.20 -17.48 -3.53
CA VAL A 60 -16.54 -17.41 -4.12
C VAL A 60 -16.46 -17.46 -5.63
N ALA A 61 -17.58 -17.81 -6.27
CA ALA A 61 -17.68 -17.81 -7.72
C ALA A 61 -17.56 -16.38 -8.26
N PRO A 62 -16.93 -16.17 -9.43
CA PRO A 62 -16.71 -14.83 -9.97
C PRO A 62 -17.98 -14.20 -10.58
N ASP A 63 -19.06 -14.97 -10.72
CA ASP A 63 -20.29 -14.58 -11.40
C ASP A 63 -20.89 -13.27 -10.86
N GLU A 64 -21.05 -13.15 -9.54
CA GLU A 64 -21.63 -11.96 -8.91
C GLU A 64 -20.75 -10.73 -9.14
N TYR A 65 -19.43 -10.88 -8.98
CA TYR A 65 -18.47 -9.80 -9.22
C TYR A 65 -18.50 -9.33 -10.68
N ILE A 66 -18.48 -10.26 -11.63
CA ILE A 66 -18.49 -9.97 -13.07
C ILE A 66 -19.82 -9.29 -13.46
N ALA A 67 -20.95 -9.82 -12.99
CA ALA A 67 -22.28 -9.23 -13.21
C ALA A 67 -22.37 -7.81 -12.61
N ALA A 68 -21.84 -7.59 -11.41
CA ALA A 68 -21.81 -6.28 -10.76
C ALA A 68 -21.07 -5.21 -11.57
N HIS A 69 -20.11 -5.62 -12.42
CA HIS A 69 -19.36 -4.73 -13.30
C HIS A 69 -19.89 -4.66 -14.75
N GLY A 70 -21.03 -5.31 -15.04
CA GLY A 70 -21.67 -5.26 -16.36
C GLY A 70 -20.92 -6.03 -17.43
N LEU A 71 -20.15 -7.05 -17.03
CA LEU A 71 -19.44 -7.96 -17.92
C LEU A 71 -20.34 -9.14 -18.30
N ASP A 72 -20.10 -9.73 -19.47
CA ASP A 72 -20.93 -10.83 -20.01
C ASP A 72 -20.77 -12.13 -19.18
N ILE A 73 -21.87 -12.88 -19.03
CA ILE A 73 -21.92 -14.16 -18.32
C ILE A 73 -21.00 -15.21 -18.95
N GLN A 74 -20.74 -15.14 -20.26
CA GLN A 74 -19.76 -16.03 -20.91
C GLN A 74 -18.35 -15.81 -20.36
N GLN A 75 -18.00 -14.56 -20.03
CA GLN A 75 -16.72 -14.23 -19.41
C GLN A 75 -16.62 -14.80 -17.99
N ALA A 76 -17.73 -14.84 -17.25
CA ALA A 76 -17.78 -15.48 -15.93
C ALA A 76 -17.44 -16.96 -15.99
N ARG A 77 -18.00 -17.69 -16.96
CA ARG A 77 -17.75 -19.14 -17.14
C ARG A 77 -16.31 -19.46 -17.52
N MET A 78 -15.67 -18.56 -18.27
CA MET A 78 -14.25 -18.70 -18.64
C MET A 78 -13.29 -18.19 -17.56
N SER A 79 -13.80 -17.46 -16.56
CA SER A 79 -12.97 -16.81 -15.55
C SER A 79 -12.36 -17.84 -14.60
N ARG A 80 -11.03 -17.92 -14.64
CA ARG A 80 -10.16 -18.62 -13.71
C ARG A 80 -9.46 -17.63 -12.79
N HIS A 81 -10.12 -16.52 -12.48
CA HIS A 81 -9.64 -15.50 -11.54
C HIS A 81 -10.35 -15.70 -10.21
N GLN A 82 -9.59 -16.07 -9.17
CA GLN A 82 -10.12 -16.26 -7.83
C GLN A 82 -10.70 -14.95 -7.27
N ILE A 83 -11.88 -15.04 -6.65
CA ILE A 83 -12.49 -13.96 -5.87
C ILE A 83 -12.57 -14.41 -4.42
N PHE A 84 -12.10 -13.58 -3.52
CA PHE A 84 -12.22 -13.80 -2.08
C PHE A 84 -13.34 -12.97 -1.51
N GLU A 85 -14.08 -13.53 -0.56
CA GLU A 85 -15.15 -12.87 0.16
C GLU A 85 -14.87 -12.85 1.66
N PHE A 86 -15.20 -11.72 2.31
CA PHE A 86 -15.31 -11.64 3.76
C PHE A 86 -16.43 -10.69 4.17
N LYS A 87 -16.90 -10.82 5.41
CA LYS A 87 -17.95 -9.96 5.97
C LYS A 87 -17.41 -9.04 7.04
N VAL A 88 -17.82 -7.78 7.01
CA VAL A 88 -17.59 -6.81 8.09
C VAL A 88 -18.92 -6.16 8.41
N ARG A 89 -19.45 -6.47 9.61
CA ARG A 89 -20.83 -6.10 10.00
C ARG A 89 -21.82 -6.64 8.96
N ASP A 90 -22.72 -5.80 8.46
CA ASP A 90 -23.73 -6.14 7.44
C ASP A 90 -23.24 -5.95 6.00
N THR A 91 -21.94 -5.75 5.79
CA THR A 91 -21.37 -5.56 4.45
C THR A 91 -20.49 -6.75 4.06
N THR A 92 -20.83 -7.38 2.94
CA THR A 92 -20.00 -8.37 2.27
C THR A 92 -19.00 -7.66 1.38
N VAL A 93 -17.74 -8.08 1.37
CA VAL A 93 -16.69 -7.50 0.52
C VAL A 93 -16.10 -8.60 -0.35
N GLN A 94 -16.14 -8.41 -1.66
CA GLN A 94 -15.53 -9.32 -2.63
C GLN A 94 -14.27 -8.69 -3.24
N VAL A 95 -13.15 -9.41 -3.19
CA VAL A 95 -11.82 -8.95 -3.57
C VAL A 95 -11.21 -9.93 -4.57
N PRO A 96 -11.03 -9.53 -5.84
CA PRO A 96 -10.30 -10.36 -6.80
C PRO A 96 -8.85 -10.60 -6.37
N ALA A 97 -8.33 -11.79 -6.63
CA ALA A 97 -6.96 -12.16 -6.27
C ALA A 97 -5.93 -11.15 -6.78
N LEU A 98 -6.00 -10.75 -8.05
CA LEU A 98 -5.13 -9.71 -8.62
C LEU A 98 -5.15 -8.38 -7.85
N VAL A 99 -6.29 -7.95 -7.30
CA VAL A 99 -6.35 -6.74 -6.44
C VAL A 99 -5.53 -6.95 -5.17
N LEU A 100 -5.63 -8.13 -4.56
CA LEU A 100 -4.88 -8.47 -3.35
C LEU A 100 -3.38 -8.68 -3.63
N ILE A 101 -3.03 -9.34 -4.73
CA ILE A 101 -1.64 -9.53 -5.19
C ILE A 101 -0.98 -8.16 -5.40
N ARG A 102 -1.65 -7.22 -6.09
CA ARG A 102 -1.14 -5.84 -6.26
C ARG A 102 -0.90 -5.12 -4.92
N ALA A 103 -1.73 -5.39 -3.92
CA ALA A 103 -1.64 -4.78 -2.60
C ALA A 103 -0.55 -5.44 -1.71
N LEU A 104 -0.38 -6.76 -1.81
CA LEU A 104 0.60 -7.53 -1.06
C LEU A 104 2.03 -7.42 -1.62
N PHE A 105 2.17 -7.13 -2.92
CA PHE A 105 3.47 -7.00 -3.57
C PHE A 105 3.69 -5.56 -4.03
N TYR A 106 3.79 -4.65 -3.06
CA TYR A 106 3.99 -3.22 -3.31
C TYR A 106 5.49 -2.86 -3.40
N PRO A 107 5.91 -2.06 -4.40
CA PRO A 107 5.09 -1.47 -5.45
C PRO A 107 4.84 -2.46 -6.59
N ALA A 108 3.57 -2.59 -6.99
CA ALA A 108 3.13 -3.62 -7.95
C ALA A 108 3.87 -3.56 -9.28
N LYS A 109 4.22 -2.36 -9.75
CA LYS A 109 4.93 -2.18 -11.03
C LYS A 109 6.27 -2.92 -11.08
N GLN A 110 6.91 -3.12 -9.93
CA GLN A 110 8.23 -3.72 -9.81
C GLN A 110 8.16 -5.20 -9.43
N LEU A 111 7.26 -5.55 -8.50
CA LEU A 111 7.23 -6.90 -7.93
C LEU A 111 6.24 -7.83 -8.62
N LEU A 112 5.12 -7.29 -9.14
CA LEU A 112 4.02 -8.12 -9.64
C LEU A 112 4.45 -9.13 -10.72
N PRO A 113 5.18 -8.74 -11.79
CA PRO A 113 5.54 -9.71 -12.83
C PRO A 113 6.44 -10.84 -12.30
N THR A 114 7.33 -10.52 -11.37
CA THR A 114 8.23 -11.50 -10.74
C THR A 114 7.48 -12.54 -9.92
N MET A 115 6.37 -12.16 -9.27
CA MET A 115 5.56 -13.08 -8.46
C MET A 115 4.92 -14.22 -9.25
N PHE A 116 4.75 -14.04 -10.56
CA PHE A 116 4.29 -15.09 -11.46
C PHE A 116 5.43 -16.00 -11.96
N GLY A 117 6.67 -15.83 -11.49
CA GLY A 117 7.81 -16.66 -11.84
C GLY A 117 8.14 -17.73 -10.78
N PRO A 118 8.90 -18.77 -11.15
CA PRO A 118 9.43 -19.72 -10.17
C PRO A 118 10.35 -19.02 -9.19
N GLN A 119 10.31 -19.44 -7.93
CA GLN A 119 11.19 -18.92 -6.87
C GLN A 119 11.16 -17.38 -6.77
N ALA A 120 9.96 -16.80 -6.88
CA ALA A 120 9.78 -15.35 -7.02
C ALA A 120 10.47 -14.52 -5.92
N LEU A 121 10.42 -14.98 -4.66
CA LEU A 121 11.12 -14.32 -3.56
C LEU A 121 12.63 -14.45 -3.75
N ASP A 122 13.18 -15.65 -3.96
CA ASP A 122 14.62 -15.82 -4.18
C ASP A 122 15.16 -15.00 -5.36
N ALA A 123 14.33 -14.76 -6.38
CA ALA A 123 14.66 -13.88 -7.52
C ALA A 123 14.71 -12.39 -7.16
N ILE A 124 14.03 -11.97 -6.08
CA ILE A 124 14.09 -10.62 -5.52
C ILE A 124 15.28 -10.49 -4.57
N GLY A 125 15.53 -11.49 -3.73
CA GLY A 125 16.58 -11.43 -2.71
C GLY A 125 16.49 -12.55 -1.68
N PHE A 126 17.16 -12.36 -0.55
CA PHE A 126 17.16 -13.32 0.55
C PHE A 126 17.23 -12.62 1.90
N LEU A 127 16.76 -13.31 2.94
CA LEU A 127 16.85 -12.86 4.32
C LEU A 127 18.04 -13.55 5.00
N ASP A 128 18.96 -12.76 5.54
CA ASP A 128 20.08 -13.23 6.36
C ASP A 128 19.89 -12.69 7.78
N ASP A 129 19.60 -13.59 8.72
CA ASP A 129 19.01 -13.28 10.03
C ASP A 129 17.75 -12.39 9.91
N ASP A 130 17.89 -11.09 10.16
CA ASP A 130 16.82 -10.09 10.07
C ASP A 130 17.11 -9.00 8.99
N ILE A 131 18.21 -9.16 8.25
CA ILE A 131 18.67 -8.25 7.19
C ILE A 131 18.21 -8.79 5.85
N LEU A 132 17.35 -8.03 5.17
CA LEU A 132 16.91 -8.37 3.82
C LEU A 132 17.93 -7.85 2.80
N HIS A 133 18.56 -8.77 2.08
CA HIS A 133 19.44 -8.50 0.96
C HIS A 133 18.65 -8.56 -0.34
N ILE A 134 18.51 -7.43 -1.04
CA ILE A 134 17.83 -7.40 -2.34
C ILE A 134 18.85 -7.45 -3.48
N GLU A 135 18.64 -8.37 -4.42
CA GLU A 135 19.44 -8.52 -5.62
C GLU A 135 19.06 -7.48 -6.69
N LYS A 136 20.03 -6.64 -7.05
CA LYS A 136 19.85 -5.53 -8.01
C LYS A 136 19.79 -5.97 -9.48
N SER A 137 20.31 -7.14 -9.82
CA SER A 137 20.53 -7.56 -11.22
C SER A 137 19.28 -8.08 -11.92
N ARG A 138 18.25 -8.47 -11.17
CA ARG A 138 17.05 -9.14 -11.70
C ARG A 138 15.77 -8.33 -11.59
N THR A 139 15.85 -7.20 -10.88
CA THR A 139 14.72 -6.32 -10.65
C THR A 139 15.11 -4.97 -11.26
N HIS A 140 14.28 -4.37 -12.13
CA HIS A 140 14.49 -3.03 -12.73
C HIS A 140 14.36 -1.91 -11.69
N VAL A 141 15.10 -2.04 -10.60
CA VAL A 141 14.74 -1.49 -9.32
C VAL A 141 15.86 -0.52 -8.92
N SER A 142 15.63 0.74 -9.29
CA SER A 142 16.52 1.86 -8.97
C SER A 142 16.60 2.08 -7.45
N TYR A 143 17.80 2.31 -6.89
CA TYR A 143 18.14 2.50 -5.46
C TYR A 143 17.14 3.31 -4.60
N HIS A 144 16.30 4.15 -5.19
CA HIS A 144 15.27 4.96 -4.52
C HIS A 144 14.02 4.20 -4.05
N TRP A 145 13.92 2.91 -4.36
CA TRP A 145 12.76 2.06 -4.06
C TRP A 145 12.78 1.41 -2.68
N ALA A 146 13.96 1.29 -2.05
CA ALA A 146 14.15 0.69 -0.73
C ALA A 146 13.66 1.64 0.37
N ASN A 147 12.44 2.14 0.22
CA ASN A 147 11.69 2.72 1.31
C ASN A 147 11.39 1.58 2.29
N GLU A 148 11.52 1.88 3.58
CA GLU A 148 11.28 0.96 4.69
C GLU A 148 9.96 0.20 4.56
N ILE A 149 8.92 0.80 3.95
CA ILE A 149 7.65 0.11 3.69
C ILE A 149 7.84 -1.15 2.83
N VAL A 150 8.55 -1.04 1.71
CA VAL A 150 8.74 -2.15 0.77
C VAL A 150 9.62 -3.22 1.39
N VAL A 151 10.71 -2.79 2.03
CA VAL A 151 11.64 -3.68 2.74
C VAL A 151 10.92 -4.42 3.88
N SER A 152 10.10 -3.73 4.66
CA SER A 152 9.33 -4.33 5.75
C SER A 152 8.31 -5.35 5.24
N GLN A 153 7.59 -5.04 4.16
CA GLN A 153 6.64 -5.96 3.53
C GLN A 153 7.32 -7.22 2.98
N LEU A 154 8.45 -7.05 2.29
CA LEU A 154 9.25 -8.18 1.82
C LEU A 154 9.77 -9.01 2.99
N ARG A 155 10.36 -8.38 4.02
CA ARG A 155 10.82 -9.07 5.24
C ARG A 155 9.75 -9.98 5.84
N TRP A 156 8.51 -9.52 5.92
CA TRP A 156 7.41 -10.37 6.39
C TRP A 156 7.11 -11.55 5.48
N LEU A 157 7.14 -11.36 4.15
CA LEU A 157 6.99 -12.47 3.20
C LEU A 157 8.10 -13.52 3.37
N TYR A 158 9.33 -13.13 3.72
CA TYR A 158 10.41 -14.08 4.02
C TYR A 158 10.29 -14.70 5.41
N ALA A 159 9.86 -13.91 6.41
CA ALA A 159 9.94 -14.30 7.81
C ALA A 159 8.83 -15.25 8.26
N PHE A 160 7.63 -15.18 7.67
CA PHE A 160 6.46 -15.91 8.16
C PHE A 160 6.06 -17.05 7.21
N PRO A 161 5.90 -18.30 7.70
CA PRO A 161 5.69 -19.46 6.85
C PRO A 161 4.50 -19.38 5.88
N SER A 162 3.33 -18.91 6.34
CA SER A 162 2.15 -18.76 5.49
C SER A 162 2.28 -17.59 4.51
N ALA A 163 2.97 -16.52 4.89
CA ALA A 163 3.27 -15.38 4.01
C ALA A 163 4.21 -15.81 2.87
N ASN A 164 5.25 -16.59 3.22
CA ASN A 164 6.19 -17.18 2.28
C ASN A 164 5.48 -18.12 1.28
N ARG A 165 4.64 -19.03 1.79
CA ARG A 165 3.81 -19.89 0.93
C ARG A 165 2.84 -19.09 0.05
N SER A 166 2.23 -18.03 0.58
CA SER A 166 1.33 -17.15 -0.17
C SER A 166 2.04 -16.54 -1.38
N ALA A 167 3.27 -16.04 -1.19
CA ALA A 167 4.08 -15.51 -2.29
C ALA A 167 4.34 -16.56 -3.39
N TYR A 168 4.78 -17.77 -3.03
CA TYR A 168 5.06 -18.83 -4.00
C TYR A 168 3.81 -19.38 -4.69
N SER A 169 2.67 -19.37 -3.99
CA SER A 169 1.42 -19.89 -4.54
C SER A 169 0.93 -19.12 -5.77
N VAL A 170 1.36 -17.86 -5.97
CA VAL A 170 0.99 -17.05 -7.16
C VAL A 170 1.44 -17.76 -8.44
N HIS A 171 2.71 -18.17 -8.51
CA HIS A 171 3.23 -18.93 -9.64
C HIS A 171 2.58 -20.32 -9.75
N GLU A 172 2.36 -21.02 -8.63
CA GLU A 172 1.68 -22.32 -8.65
C GLU A 172 0.27 -22.25 -9.24
N HIS A 173 -0.49 -21.20 -8.92
CA HIS A 173 -1.81 -20.95 -9.49
C HIS A 173 -1.69 -20.57 -10.97
N ALA A 174 -0.71 -19.75 -11.32
CA ALA A 174 -0.46 -19.34 -12.70
C ALA A 174 -0.17 -20.53 -13.62
N LEU A 175 0.60 -21.53 -13.16
CA LEU A 175 0.87 -22.77 -13.89
C LEU A 175 -0.40 -23.60 -14.15
N ARG A 176 -1.45 -23.42 -13.35
CA ARG A 176 -2.78 -24.05 -13.53
C ARG A 176 -3.73 -23.17 -14.36
N GLY A 177 -3.23 -22.05 -14.87
CA GLY A 177 -3.99 -21.06 -15.61
C GLY A 177 -4.89 -20.18 -14.75
N ILE A 178 -4.63 -20.11 -13.44
CA ILE A 178 -5.45 -19.39 -12.46
C ILE A 178 -4.76 -18.09 -12.06
N ILE A 179 -5.52 -17.00 -11.98
CA ILE A 179 -5.08 -15.77 -11.29
C ILE A 179 -5.52 -15.90 -9.84
N GLY A 180 -4.57 -16.26 -8.97
CA GLY A 180 -4.87 -16.68 -7.61
C GLY A 180 -3.67 -16.60 -6.67
N LEU A 181 -3.95 -16.76 -5.39
CA LEU A 181 -2.96 -16.95 -4.33
C LEU A 181 -3.60 -17.68 -3.15
N THR A 182 -2.80 -18.41 -2.41
CA THR A 182 -3.15 -18.91 -1.08
C THR A 182 -3.05 -17.76 -0.08
N LEU A 183 -4.07 -17.54 0.75
CA LEU A 183 -4.06 -16.47 1.72
C LEU A 183 -3.18 -16.81 2.93
N PRO A 184 -2.37 -15.86 3.42
CA PRO A 184 -1.55 -16.04 4.61
C PRO A 184 -2.37 -15.88 5.91
N ASP A 185 -1.85 -16.43 7.01
CA ASP A 185 -2.42 -16.30 8.35
C ASP A 185 -2.05 -14.95 8.97
N ALA A 186 -2.83 -13.93 8.60
CA ALA A 186 -2.59 -12.56 9.05
C ALA A 186 -3.88 -11.76 9.24
N VAL A 187 -3.85 -10.88 10.24
CA VAL A 187 -4.83 -9.81 10.40
C VAL A 187 -4.31 -8.57 9.68
N ILE A 188 -5.10 -8.02 8.78
CA ILE A 188 -4.72 -6.84 8.00
C ILE A 188 -5.67 -5.66 8.26
N THR A 189 -5.10 -4.46 8.29
CA THR A 189 -5.85 -3.20 8.17
C THR A 189 -5.69 -2.72 6.75
N LEU A 190 -6.81 -2.46 6.08
CA LEU A 190 -6.83 -2.14 4.66
C LEU A 190 -7.85 -1.05 4.35
N ALA A 191 -7.65 -0.36 3.23
CA ALA A 191 -8.63 0.53 2.63
C ALA A 191 -9.08 -0.04 1.29
N VAL A 192 -10.39 -0.26 1.13
CA VAL A 192 -11.00 -0.73 -0.13
C VAL A 192 -11.57 0.46 -0.90
N SER A 193 -11.41 0.44 -2.22
CA SER A 193 -12.17 1.28 -3.16
C SER A 193 -12.84 0.38 -4.20
N GLY A 194 -14.08 0.68 -4.57
CA GLY A 194 -14.84 -0.14 -5.48
C GLY A 194 -16.35 0.13 -5.45
N LYS A 195 -17.08 -0.66 -6.23
CA LYS A 195 -18.51 -0.46 -6.44
C LYS A 195 -19.29 -1.12 -5.31
N LYS A 196 -20.22 -0.37 -4.69
CA LYS A 196 -21.18 -0.93 -3.73
C LYS A 196 -22.53 -1.16 -4.43
N LEU A 197 -23.07 -2.37 -4.34
CA LEU A 197 -24.44 -2.70 -4.75
C LEU A 197 -25.14 -3.44 -3.61
N GLY A 198 -26.23 -2.88 -3.09
CA GLY A 198 -26.89 -3.42 -1.90
C GLY A 198 -25.94 -3.50 -0.69
N SER A 199 -25.84 -4.70 -0.11
CA SER A 199 -24.92 -5.01 1.00
C SER A 199 -23.54 -5.51 0.54
N THR A 200 -23.28 -5.65 -0.76
CA THR A 200 -22.01 -6.17 -1.29
C THR A 200 -21.13 -5.03 -1.82
N TYR A 201 -19.84 -5.07 -1.49
CA TYR A 201 -18.81 -4.15 -1.95
C TYR A 201 -17.80 -4.90 -2.82
N PHE A 202 -17.78 -4.58 -4.12
CA PHE A 202 -16.93 -5.18 -5.13
C PHE A 202 -15.64 -4.36 -5.26
N ALA A 203 -14.55 -4.86 -4.66
CA ALA A 203 -13.28 -4.16 -4.58
C ALA A 203 -12.59 -4.10 -5.95
N THR A 204 -12.13 -2.91 -6.34
CA THR A 204 -11.29 -2.68 -7.54
C THR A 204 -9.87 -2.23 -7.17
N GLU A 205 -9.70 -1.69 -5.96
CA GLU A 205 -8.41 -1.34 -5.38
C GLU A 205 -8.42 -1.69 -3.88
N VAL A 206 -7.33 -2.28 -3.40
CA VAL A 206 -7.04 -2.48 -1.98
C VAL A 206 -5.70 -1.83 -1.68
N ARG A 207 -5.62 -1.13 -0.53
CA ARG A 207 -4.36 -0.68 0.05
C ARG A 207 -4.23 -1.23 1.45
N ILE A 208 -3.11 -1.88 1.75
CA ILE A 208 -2.89 -2.52 3.05
C ILE A 208 -2.03 -1.59 3.89
N SER A 209 -2.62 -0.99 4.92
CA SER A 209 -1.91 -0.06 5.80
C SER A 209 -1.19 -0.77 6.96
N LYS A 210 -1.62 -1.98 7.32
CA LYS A 210 -1.02 -2.76 8.42
C LYS A 210 -1.20 -4.25 8.18
N ILE A 211 -0.19 -5.04 8.50
CA ILE A 211 -0.22 -6.50 8.49
C ILE A 211 0.27 -7.00 9.85
N VAL A 212 -0.45 -7.95 10.46
CA VAL A 212 -0.06 -8.60 11.71
C VAL A 212 -0.10 -10.11 11.49
N ALA A 213 1.06 -10.75 11.44
CA ALA A 213 1.15 -12.21 11.38
C ALA A 213 0.46 -12.85 12.59
N GLN A 214 -0.25 -13.95 12.36
CA GLN A 214 -0.91 -14.75 13.41
C GLN A 214 -0.17 -16.08 13.68
N GLU A 215 1.03 -16.23 13.12
CA GLU A 215 1.92 -17.36 13.29
C GLU A 215 3.30 -16.87 13.74
N ALA A 216 4.11 -17.79 14.28
CA ALA A 216 5.52 -17.50 14.58
C ALA A 216 6.33 -17.37 13.27
N SER A 217 7.38 -16.55 13.31
CA SER A 217 8.36 -16.50 12.23
C SER A 217 9.15 -17.82 12.15
N PHE A 218 9.89 -18.00 11.06
CA PHE A 218 10.88 -19.08 10.99
C PHE A 218 11.90 -18.96 12.12
N SER A 219 12.43 -20.10 12.58
CA SER A 219 13.34 -20.17 13.72
C SER A 219 14.66 -19.42 13.54
N HIS A 220 15.08 -19.17 12.29
CA HIS A 220 16.27 -18.39 11.95
C HIS A 220 16.03 -16.87 11.95
N VAL A 221 14.78 -16.43 12.09
CA VAL A 221 14.40 -15.02 12.17
C VAL A 221 14.09 -14.68 13.62
N THR A 222 14.93 -13.87 14.26
CA THR A 222 14.92 -13.71 15.71
C THR A 222 14.33 -12.39 16.19
N SER A 223 14.40 -11.32 15.40
CA SER A 223 14.02 -9.97 15.87
C SER A 223 13.01 -9.23 15.00
N LEU A 224 12.55 -9.81 13.88
CA LEU A 224 11.55 -9.15 13.05
C LEU A 224 10.19 -9.01 13.74
N PRO A 225 9.58 -7.81 13.73
CA PRO A 225 8.27 -7.61 14.32
C PRO A 225 7.20 -8.37 13.52
N ALA A 226 6.29 -9.04 14.23
CA ALA A 226 5.10 -9.65 13.63
C ALA A 226 4.14 -8.63 12.98
N THR A 227 4.33 -7.34 13.28
CA THR A 227 3.53 -6.24 12.77
C THR A 227 4.32 -5.39 11.78
N ILE A 228 3.81 -5.27 10.57
CA ILE A 228 4.22 -4.25 9.60
C ILE A 228 3.18 -3.14 9.60
N ILE A 229 3.66 -1.90 9.64
CA ILE A 229 2.83 -0.72 9.43
C ILE A 229 3.32 -0.06 8.14
N GLU A 230 2.50 -0.07 7.10
CA GLU A 230 2.72 0.86 5.99
C GLU A 230 2.50 2.26 6.58
N ALA A 231 3.54 3.09 6.57
CA ALA A 231 3.42 4.50 6.93
C ALA A 231 2.53 5.17 5.87
N SER A 232 1.21 5.01 6.03
CA SER A 232 0.26 5.62 5.13
C SER A 232 0.57 7.12 5.07
N SER A 233 0.74 7.63 3.86
CA SER A 233 0.96 9.07 3.63
C SER A 233 -0.18 9.94 4.18
N SER A 234 -1.32 9.33 4.49
CA SER A 234 -2.22 9.81 5.53
C SER A 234 -1.63 9.48 6.89
N LEU A 235 -0.66 10.27 7.35
CA LEU A 235 -0.29 10.22 8.77
C LEU A 235 -1.56 10.45 9.57
N SER A 236 -2.20 9.36 10.00
CA SER A 236 -3.20 9.38 11.04
C SER A 236 -2.45 9.93 12.23
N MET A 237 -2.75 11.17 12.56
CA MET A 237 -2.30 11.78 13.78
C MET A 237 -2.71 10.83 14.92
N PRO A 238 -1.82 10.55 15.88
CA PRO A 238 -2.30 10.16 17.20
C PRO A 238 -3.36 11.19 17.60
N ALA A 239 -4.51 10.76 18.09
CA ALA A 239 -5.62 11.65 18.49
C ALA A 239 -5.19 12.72 19.52
N ASP A 240 -4.00 12.57 20.09
CA ASP A 240 -3.44 13.35 21.19
C ASP A 240 -2.38 14.40 20.77
N GLN A 241 -2.10 14.57 19.47
CA GLN A 241 -1.22 15.63 18.99
C GLN A 241 -1.99 16.91 18.65
N THR A 242 -2.44 17.62 19.69
CA THR A 242 -2.99 18.98 19.53
C THR A 242 -1.88 19.93 19.07
N ILE A 243 -2.05 20.56 17.91
CA ILE A 243 -1.13 21.60 17.44
C ILE A 243 -1.51 22.90 18.17
N PRO A 244 -0.60 23.49 18.96
CA PRO A 244 -0.89 24.75 19.65
C PRO A 244 -1.10 25.84 18.62
N LEU A 245 -2.21 26.58 18.70
CA LEU A 245 -2.49 27.72 17.80
C LEU A 245 -2.10 29.02 18.48
N ARG A 246 -1.60 29.98 17.71
CA ARG A 246 -1.36 31.36 18.16
C ARG A 246 -2.34 32.26 17.42
N ASP A 247 -3.21 32.94 18.15
CA ASP A 247 -4.26 33.81 17.59
C ASP A 247 -5.11 33.11 16.51
N GLY A 248 -5.37 31.80 16.71
CA GLY A 248 -6.10 30.96 15.76
C GLY A 248 -5.30 30.50 14.53
N SER A 249 -4.02 30.89 14.39
CA SER A 249 -3.14 30.47 13.31
C SER A 249 -2.14 29.39 13.75
N ALA A 250 -1.78 28.51 12.82
CA ALA A 250 -0.75 27.50 13.01
C ALA A 250 0.67 28.03 12.68
N ASP A 251 0.77 29.12 11.93
CA ASP A 251 2.03 29.68 11.41
C ASP A 251 2.99 30.13 12.53
N LEU A 252 4.29 29.96 12.32
CA LEU A 252 5.32 30.40 13.25
C LEU A 252 5.67 31.89 13.07
N SER A 253 5.89 32.58 14.18
CA SER A 253 6.66 33.83 14.21
C SER A 253 8.14 33.61 13.97
N ASP A 254 8.86 34.71 13.73
CA ASP A 254 10.31 34.72 13.61
C ASP A 254 10.97 34.21 14.89
N ASP A 255 10.46 34.64 16.06
CA ASP A 255 10.96 34.20 17.37
C ASP A 255 10.72 32.71 17.60
N GLU A 256 9.50 32.20 17.32
CA GLU A 256 9.21 30.77 17.43
C GLU A 256 10.09 29.96 16.47
N TRP A 257 10.26 30.45 15.24
CA TRP A 257 11.11 29.81 14.26
C TRP A 257 12.58 29.77 14.70
N ALA A 258 13.11 30.85 15.30
CA ALA A 258 14.47 30.90 15.80
C ALA A 258 14.77 29.80 16.85
N HIS A 259 13.76 29.41 17.63
CA HIS A 259 13.89 28.33 18.62
C HIS A 259 13.65 26.94 18.02
N VAL A 260 12.72 26.82 17.07
CA VAL A 260 12.34 25.53 16.47
C VAL A 260 13.34 25.07 15.41
N ALA A 261 13.85 25.98 14.58
CA ALA A 261 14.70 25.66 13.45
C ALA A 261 15.97 24.88 13.83
N PRO A 262 16.73 25.23 14.89
CA PRO A 262 17.91 24.47 15.28
C PRO A 262 17.61 23.01 15.60
N ILE A 263 16.46 22.73 16.23
CA ILE A 263 16.05 21.37 16.59
C ILE A 263 15.60 20.61 15.36
N LEU A 264 14.68 21.20 14.58
CA LEU A 264 14.10 20.57 13.41
C LEU A 264 15.16 20.23 12.36
N LEU A 265 16.14 21.12 12.19
CA LEU A 265 17.20 21.04 11.18
C LEU A 265 18.51 20.43 11.70
N SER A 266 18.64 20.12 12.99
CA SER A 266 19.86 19.57 13.62
C SER A 266 20.44 18.34 12.91
N LYS A 267 19.58 17.51 12.32
CA LYS A 267 19.95 16.28 11.58
C LYS A 267 19.63 16.37 10.09
N SER A 268 19.25 17.55 9.60
CA SER A 268 18.94 17.74 8.20
C SER A 268 20.23 17.99 7.43
N ASN A 269 20.75 16.96 6.77
CA ASN A 269 21.64 17.18 5.64
C ASN A 269 20.85 18.01 4.64
N HIS A 270 21.33 19.19 4.23
CA HIS A 270 20.68 20.25 3.41
C HIS A 270 20.03 19.81 2.08
N ARG A 271 19.19 18.78 2.10
CA ARG A 271 18.60 18.10 0.94
C ARG A 271 17.43 18.88 0.35
N PHE A 272 16.82 19.75 1.15
CA PHE A 272 15.69 20.55 0.71
C PHE A 272 16.16 21.94 0.28
N ARG A 273 16.09 22.21 -1.03
CA ARG A 273 16.34 23.54 -1.61
C ARG A 273 15.25 24.57 -1.29
N LEU A 274 14.17 24.13 -0.64
CA LEU A 274 12.98 24.92 -0.32
C LEU A 274 13.09 25.53 1.07
N SER A 275 12.37 26.62 1.30
CA SER A 275 12.20 27.22 2.63
C SER A 275 11.65 26.18 3.62
N GLN A 276 12.47 25.81 4.61
CA GLN A 276 12.09 24.81 5.62
C GLN A 276 10.99 25.34 6.54
N ARG A 277 10.98 26.65 6.79
CA ARG A 277 9.92 27.30 7.56
C ARG A 277 8.57 27.14 6.88
N ASP A 278 8.48 27.48 5.61
CA ASP A 278 7.22 27.40 4.87
C ASP A 278 6.68 25.96 4.79
N LEU A 279 7.59 24.98 4.66
CA LEU A 279 7.21 23.58 4.72
C LEU A 279 6.69 23.19 6.11
N PHE A 280 7.36 23.65 7.18
CA PHE A 280 6.93 23.38 8.55
C PHE A 280 5.60 24.05 8.89
N ASP A 281 5.39 25.32 8.52
CA ASP A 281 4.12 26.03 8.64
C ASP A 281 3.00 25.24 7.94
N ALA A 282 3.19 24.86 6.68
CA ALA A 282 2.21 24.08 5.92
C ALA A 282 1.89 22.73 6.58
N ILE A 283 2.87 22.09 7.22
CA ILE A 283 2.67 20.87 7.99
C ILE A 283 1.86 21.17 9.26
N LEU A 284 2.15 22.23 10.01
CA LEU A 284 1.33 22.57 11.17
C LEU A 284 -0.12 22.87 10.78
N THR A 285 -0.36 23.61 9.70
CA THR A 285 -1.70 23.87 9.16
C THR A 285 -2.41 22.57 8.74
N LYS A 286 -1.70 21.64 8.09
CA LYS A 286 -2.21 20.31 7.73
C LYS A 286 -2.73 19.56 8.95
N LEU A 287 -1.96 19.61 10.04
CA LEU A 287 -2.20 18.82 11.24
C LEU A 287 -3.26 19.47 12.14
N SER A 288 -3.32 20.80 12.20
CA SER A 288 -4.36 21.52 12.96
C SER A 288 -5.74 21.47 12.29
N THR A 289 -5.80 21.63 10.96
CA THR A 289 -7.07 21.73 10.22
C THR A 289 -7.59 20.41 9.67
N GLY A 290 -6.74 19.38 9.58
CA GLY A 290 -7.08 18.13 8.91
C GLY A 290 -7.18 18.23 7.38
N THR A 291 -7.02 19.42 6.78
CA THR A 291 -7.12 19.68 5.33
C THR A 291 -6.26 18.71 4.53
N PRO A 292 -6.72 18.04 3.46
CA PRO A 292 -5.88 17.14 2.67
C PRO A 292 -4.65 17.85 2.09
N TRP A 293 -3.49 17.19 2.01
CA TRP A 293 -2.23 17.76 1.49
C TRP A 293 -2.42 18.53 0.17
N ARG A 294 -3.19 17.97 -0.77
CA ARG A 294 -3.42 18.55 -2.10
C ARG A 294 -4.21 19.87 -2.09
N LYS A 295 -4.89 20.19 -0.98
CA LYS A 295 -5.69 21.41 -0.82
C LYS A 295 -4.97 22.47 0.01
N LEU A 296 -3.78 22.20 0.53
CA LEU A 296 -3.01 23.18 1.27
C LEU A 296 -2.46 24.24 0.32
N SER A 297 -2.55 25.51 0.72
CA SER A 297 -1.78 26.59 0.13
C SER A 297 -0.38 26.55 0.72
N LEU A 298 0.64 26.34 -0.13
CA LEU A 298 2.03 26.39 0.29
C LEU A 298 2.68 27.67 -0.24
N ARG A 299 3.44 28.36 0.62
CA ARG A 299 4.25 29.53 0.22
C ARG A 299 5.47 29.12 -0.61
N SER A 300 5.94 27.89 -0.42
CA SER A 300 7.11 27.33 -1.10
C SER A 300 6.87 25.86 -1.44
N GLY A 301 7.26 25.47 -2.66
CA GLY A 301 7.17 24.09 -3.14
C GLY A 301 5.76 23.61 -3.43
N THR A 302 5.54 22.31 -3.23
CA THR A 302 4.26 21.64 -3.52
C THR A 302 3.90 20.72 -2.36
N TYR A 303 2.66 20.23 -2.32
CA TYR A 303 2.20 19.31 -1.27
C TYR A 303 3.07 18.05 -1.15
N VAL A 304 3.73 17.62 -2.23
CA VAL A 304 4.67 16.49 -2.25
C VAL A 304 5.88 16.81 -1.38
N HIS A 305 6.41 18.02 -1.49
CA HIS A 305 7.55 18.48 -0.69
C HIS A 305 7.21 18.56 0.80
N ALA A 306 6.05 19.11 1.17
CA ALA A 306 5.65 19.18 2.57
C ALA A 306 5.37 17.78 3.17
N SER A 307 4.69 16.90 2.43
CA SER A 307 4.49 15.51 2.85
C SER A 307 5.82 14.77 3.02
N GLN A 308 6.79 15.01 2.13
CA GLN A 308 8.12 14.42 2.20
C GLN A 308 8.91 14.96 3.39
N ALA A 309 8.94 16.28 3.58
CA ALA A 309 9.60 16.92 4.71
C ALA A 309 9.05 16.42 6.05
N TYR A 310 7.72 16.31 6.17
CA TYR A 310 7.10 15.76 7.38
C TYR A 310 7.51 14.31 7.65
N ARG A 311 7.52 13.46 6.61
CA ARG A 311 7.96 12.06 6.74
C ARG A 311 9.42 11.99 7.19
N VAL A 312 10.30 12.76 6.56
CA VAL A 312 11.72 12.83 6.93
C VAL A 312 11.86 13.30 8.37
N TRP A 313 11.22 14.41 8.75
CA TRP A 313 11.35 14.96 10.10
C TRP A 313 10.75 14.07 11.19
N LYS A 314 9.66 13.36 10.88
CA LYS A 314 8.99 12.51 11.86
C LYS A 314 9.67 11.15 12.02
N SER A 315 9.99 10.49 10.91
CA SER A 315 10.44 9.09 10.91
C SER A 315 11.94 8.94 10.70
N GLU A 316 12.53 9.68 9.76
CA GLU A 316 13.95 9.48 9.40
C GLU A 316 14.88 10.22 10.37
N SER A 317 14.63 11.49 10.68
CA SER A 317 15.45 12.26 11.61
C SER A 317 14.94 12.24 13.06
N GLY A 318 13.65 11.96 13.25
CA GLY A 318 12.98 12.03 14.56
C GLY A 318 12.95 13.44 15.17
N THR A 319 13.19 14.49 14.40
CA THR A 319 13.30 15.87 14.88
C THR A 319 11.95 16.59 15.00
N PHE A 320 10.89 16.09 14.34
CA PHE A 320 9.57 16.72 14.35
C PHE A 320 8.94 16.79 15.75
N GLY A 321 9.00 15.70 16.52
CA GLY A 321 8.42 15.63 17.87
C GLY A 321 9.03 16.66 18.82
N PRO A 322 10.37 16.67 19.00
CA PRO A 322 11.05 17.67 19.83
C PRO A 322 10.81 19.12 19.39
N ALA A 323 10.76 19.37 18.08
CA ALA A 323 10.43 20.68 17.52
C ALA A 323 9.01 21.13 17.91
N LEU A 324 8.02 20.23 17.78
CA LEU A 324 6.64 20.51 18.16
C LEU A 324 6.48 20.73 19.67
N GLU A 325 7.17 19.96 20.51
CA GLU A 325 7.15 20.16 21.96
C GLU A 325 7.76 21.50 22.37
N THR A 326 8.82 21.94 21.68
CA THR A 326 9.41 23.26 21.89
C THR A 326 8.41 24.35 21.54
N LEU A 327 7.72 24.23 20.40
CA LEU A 327 6.68 25.17 19.99
C LEU A 327 5.54 25.24 21.01
N LYS A 328 5.08 24.09 21.54
CA LYS A 328 4.06 24.04 22.61
C LYS A 328 4.48 24.84 23.85
N ARG A 329 5.72 24.68 24.30
CA ARG A 329 6.24 25.40 25.47
C ARG A 329 6.33 26.91 25.26
N LEU A 330 6.67 27.35 24.04
CA LEU A 330 6.73 28.78 23.71
C LEU A 330 5.33 29.39 23.72
N ARG A 331 4.35 28.69 23.12
CA ARG A 331 2.96 29.16 23.04
C ARG A 331 2.19 29.07 24.35
N SER A 332 2.64 28.27 25.32
CA SER A 332 2.02 28.21 26.66
C SER A 332 2.52 29.28 27.63
N ARG A 333 3.59 30.00 27.28
CA ARG A 333 4.22 31.02 28.14
C ARG A 333 3.76 32.45 27.83
N ASN A 334 3.14 32.64 26.67
CA ASN A 334 2.53 33.89 26.22
C ASN A 334 1.02 33.79 26.36
#